data_AF-A0AAE1H565-F1
#
_entry.id   AF-A0AAE1H565-F1
#
_cell.length_a   1.000
_cell.length_b   1.000
_cell.length_c   1.000
_cell.angle_alpha   90.00
_cell.angle_beta   90.00
_cell.angle_gamma   90.00
#
_symmetry.space_group_name_H-M   'P 1'
#
loop_
_entity.id
_entity.type
_entity.pdbx_description
1 polymer ?
#
loop_
_entity_poly.entity_id
_entity_poly.type
_entity_poly.pdbx_seq_one_letter_code
_entity_poly.pdbx_strand_id
1 'polypeptide(L)'
;MTLDIARWDTVSGWRNHFLVMTLGELCFVYEDVVADIVKYIAEIAGITTKCPLLDGTYGGENGVVQLAPLRHFPSLPYGRYKVHILVGYMKPSRQKELRACLKVIADVVPK
;
A
#
# COMPACT_ATOMS: atom_id res chain seq x y z
N MET A 1 4.04 -2.68 8.09
CA MET A 1 3.50 -1.54 7.28
C MET A 1 2.03 -1.37 7.61
N THR A 2 1.52 -0.15 7.70
CA THR A 2 0.09 0.09 7.94
C THR A 2 -0.49 0.90 6.80
N LEU A 3 -1.64 0.45 6.30
CA LEU A 3 -2.46 1.09 5.29
C LEU A 3 -3.76 1.53 5.95
N ASP A 4 -4.04 2.82 5.94
CA ASP A 4 -5.29 3.39 6.45
C ASP A 4 -5.99 4.16 5.34
N ILE A 5 -7.13 3.64 4.92
CA ILE A 5 -7.88 4.09 3.76
C ILE A 5 -9.10 4.86 4.26
N ALA A 6 -9.23 6.08 3.75
CA ALA A 6 -10.42 6.90 3.87
C ALA A 6 -11.17 6.94 2.53
N ARG A 7 -12.49 6.99 2.59
CA ARG A 7 -13.36 7.13 1.42
C ARG A 7 -14.09 8.47 1.47
N TRP A 8 -14.22 9.12 0.32
CA TRP A 8 -15.04 10.33 0.20
C TRP A 8 -16.52 9.98 0.13
N ASP A 9 -17.31 10.67 0.95
CA ASP A 9 -18.76 10.64 1.00
C ASP A 9 -19.28 12.03 0.62
N THR A 10 -20.29 12.09 -0.24
CA THR A 10 -20.81 13.36 -0.77
C THR A 10 -21.51 14.21 0.28
N VAL A 11 -22.00 13.61 1.37
CA VAL A 11 -22.75 14.29 2.44
C VAL A 11 -21.81 14.68 3.58
N SER A 12 -20.88 13.80 3.94
CA SER A 12 -20.09 13.88 5.18
C SER A 12 -18.58 14.04 4.94
N GLY A 13 -18.14 14.14 3.68
CA GLY A 13 -16.74 14.33 3.32
C GLY A 13 -15.89 13.08 3.53
N TRP A 14 -14.68 13.22 4.06
CA TRP A 14 -13.79 12.07 4.27
C TRP A 14 -14.26 11.20 5.44
N ARG A 15 -14.72 9.98 5.15
CA ARG A 15 -14.86 8.91 6.14
C ARG A 15 -13.51 8.21 6.32
N ASN A 16 -12.82 8.53 7.42
CA ASN A 16 -11.55 7.89 7.78
C ASN A 16 -11.77 6.44 8.23
N HIS A 17 -10.70 5.63 8.20
CA HIS A 17 -10.71 4.23 8.63
C HIS A 17 -11.76 3.35 7.93
N PHE A 18 -12.11 3.70 6.69
CA PHE A 18 -12.98 2.87 5.85
C PHE A 18 -12.40 1.47 5.67
N LEU A 19 -11.07 1.38 5.52
CA LEU A 19 -10.34 0.12 5.53
C LEU A 19 -8.96 0.35 6.18
N VAL A 20 -8.67 -0.38 7.25
CA VAL A 20 -7.35 -0.36 7.90
C VAL A 20 -6.74 -1.74 7.74
N MET A 21 -5.57 -1.81 7.09
CA MET A 21 -4.80 -3.03 6.95
C MET A 21 -3.45 -2.83 7.62
N THR A 22 -3.11 -3.71 8.55
CA THR A 22 -1.75 -3.75 9.10
C THR A 22 -1.06 -4.99 8.56
N LEU A 23 -0.05 -4.75 7.73
CA LEU A 23 0.88 -5.76 7.27
C LEU A 23 1.97 -5.89 8.31
N GLY A 24 2.33 -7.14 8.63
CA GLY A 24 3.46 -7.47 9.51
C GLY A 24 4.79 -7.01 8.92
N GLU A 25 5.86 -7.73 9.25
CA GLU A 25 7.17 -7.48 8.68
C GLU A 25 7.09 -7.66 7.15
N LEU A 26 7.20 -6.56 6.40
CA LEU A 26 7.09 -6.58 4.93
C LEU A 26 8.00 -7.67 4.34
N CYS A 27 9.20 -7.83 4.90
CA CYS A 27 10.18 -8.83 4.49
C CYS A 27 9.73 -10.29 4.68
N PHE A 28 8.83 -10.58 5.63
CA PHE A 28 8.23 -11.92 5.82
C PHE A 28 6.90 -12.08 5.08
N VAL A 29 6.14 -10.99 4.91
CA VAL A 29 4.81 -11.02 4.28
C VAL A 29 4.86 -11.23 2.76
N TYR A 30 6.03 -11.04 2.13
CA TYR A 30 6.23 -11.33 0.69
C TYR A 30 6.11 -12.82 0.34
N GLU A 31 6.06 -13.72 1.30
CA GLU A 31 5.88 -15.15 1.01
C GLU A 31 4.43 -15.58 0.81
N ASP A 32 3.40 -14.89 1.36
CA ASP A 32 2.07 -15.56 1.47
C ASP A 32 0.83 -14.94 0.81
N VAL A 33 0.48 -13.65 0.87
CA VAL A 33 -0.81 -13.20 0.23
C VAL A 33 -0.82 -11.73 -0.21
N VAL A 34 -0.10 -10.86 0.50
CA VAL A 34 -0.03 -9.42 0.17
C VAL A 34 1.13 -9.12 -0.79
N ALA A 35 1.84 -10.17 -1.18
CA ALA A 35 2.91 -10.15 -2.15
C ALA A 35 2.46 -9.51 -3.46
N ASP A 36 1.31 -9.86 -4.03
CA ASP A 36 1.05 -9.52 -5.44
C ASP A 36 0.98 -8.02 -5.71
N ILE A 37 0.23 -7.22 -4.94
CA ILE A 37 0.13 -5.77 -5.23
C ILE A 37 1.46 -5.07 -4.97
N VAL A 38 2.08 -5.33 -3.83
CA VAL A 38 3.31 -4.63 -3.45
C VAL A 38 4.48 -5.08 -4.32
N LYS A 39 4.57 -6.38 -4.61
CA LYS A 39 5.54 -6.96 -5.55
C LYS A 39 5.33 -6.43 -6.95
N TYR A 40 4.09 -6.36 -7.44
CA TYR A 40 3.79 -5.85 -8.77
C TYR A 40 4.10 -4.35 -8.90
N ILE A 41 3.80 -3.54 -7.87
CA ILE A 41 4.19 -2.13 -7.83
C ILE A 41 5.72 -2.00 -7.78
N ALA A 42 6.39 -2.80 -6.96
CA ALA A 42 7.85 -2.78 -6.85
C ALA A 42 8.54 -3.21 -8.15
N GLU A 43 8.04 -4.25 -8.83
CA GLU A 43 8.51 -4.71 -10.13
C GLU A 43 8.36 -3.63 -11.21
N ILE A 44 7.21 -2.95 -11.27
CA ILE A 44 7.00 -1.82 -12.20
C ILE A 44 7.89 -0.63 -11.85
N ALA A 45 8.10 -0.37 -10.57
CA ALA A 45 8.98 0.70 -10.12
C ALA A 45 10.47 0.32 -10.22
N GLY A 46 10.83 -0.87 -10.71
CA GLY A 46 12.22 -1.33 -10.76
C GLY A 46 12.88 -1.47 -9.38
N ILE A 47 12.08 -1.52 -8.31
CA ILE A 47 12.56 -1.61 -6.93
C ILE A 47 12.70 -3.08 -6.58
N THR A 48 13.89 -3.50 -6.15
CA THR A 48 14.11 -4.85 -5.63
C THR A 48 13.13 -5.12 -4.48
N THR A 49 12.45 -6.26 -4.52
CA THR A 49 11.56 -6.72 -3.43
C THR A 49 12.32 -7.53 -2.37
N LYS A 50 13.61 -7.83 -2.62
CA LYS A 50 14.46 -8.54 -1.67
C LYS A 50 14.92 -7.61 -0.56
N CYS A 51 14.53 -7.94 0.66
CA CYS A 51 15.09 -7.33 1.86
C CYS A 51 16.51 -7.88 2.16
N PRO A 52 17.37 -7.11 2.83
CA PRO A 52 17.20 -5.69 3.14
C PRO A 52 17.33 -4.81 1.89
N LEU A 53 16.52 -3.76 1.79
CA LEU A 53 16.70 -2.72 0.79
C LEU A 53 17.96 -1.93 1.16
N LEU A 54 18.87 -1.76 0.21
CA LEU A 54 20.09 -0.98 0.42
C LEU A 54 19.77 0.52 0.42
N ASP A 55 20.57 1.30 1.13
CA ASP A 55 20.45 2.76 1.07
C ASP A 55 20.79 3.24 -0.35
N GLY A 56 19.95 4.12 -0.90
CA GLY A 56 20.12 4.63 -2.26
C GLY A 56 18.90 5.36 -2.78
N THR A 57 19.03 5.89 -3.99
CA THR A 57 17.92 6.53 -4.71
C THR A 57 17.31 5.53 -5.67
N TYR A 58 16.01 5.30 -5.52
CA TYR A 58 15.24 4.43 -6.39
C TYR A 58 14.31 5.30 -7.26
N GLY A 59 14.33 5.08 -8.58
CA GLY A 59 13.43 5.73 -9.54
C GLY A 59 12.40 4.73 -10.05
N GLY A 60 11.22 5.21 -10.43
CA GLY A 60 10.18 4.41 -11.08
C GLY A 60 9.69 5.09 -12.36
N GLU A 61 9.29 4.29 -13.35
CA GLU A 61 8.71 4.77 -14.60
C GLU A 61 7.17 4.75 -14.54
N ASN A 62 6.53 5.51 -15.43
CA ASN A 62 5.08 5.47 -15.56
C ASN A 62 4.64 4.07 -16.05
N GLY A 63 3.79 3.40 -15.28
CA GLY A 63 3.26 2.08 -15.62
C GLY A 63 1.73 2.04 -15.54
N VAL A 64 1.12 1.19 -16.37
CA VAL A 64 -0.30 0.83 -16.24
C VAL A 64 -0.39 -0.49 -15.49
N VAL A 65 -1.06 -0.47 -14.34
CA VAL A 65 -1.22 -1.65 -13.48
C VAL A 65 -2.61 -2.23 -13.68
N GLN A 66 -2.70 -3.51 -14.05
CA GLN A 66 -3.94 -4.26 -13.97
C GLN A 66 -3.95 -5.06 -12.66
N LEU A 67 -4.71 -4.59 -11.68
CA LEU A 67 -4.93 -5.34 -10.45
C LEU A 67 -5.90 -6.48 -10.75
N ALA A 68 -5.45 -7.72 -10.55
CA ALA A 68 -6.35 -8.87 -10.52
C ALA A 68 -7.37 -8.69 -9.39
N PRO A 69 -8.60 -9.21 -9.53
CA PRO A 69 -9.58 -9.18 -8.45
C PRO A 69 -8.99 -9.84 -7.19
N LEU A 70 -8.91 -9.09 -6.10
CA LEU A 70 -8.42 -9.62 -4.84
C LEU A 70 -9.42 -10.68 -4.35
N ARG A 71 -8.96 -11.89 -4.00
CA ARG A 71 -9.82 -13.01 -3.57
C ARG A 71 -10.81 -12.63 -2.45
N HIS A 72 -10.42 -11.70 -1.58
CA HIS A 72 -11.23 -11.21 -0.45
C HIS A 72 -11.90 -9.85 -0.70
N PHE A 73 -11.56 -9.17 -1.80
CA PHE A 73 -12.12 -7.87 -2.20
C PHE A 73 -12.39 -7.87 -3.71
N PRO A 74 -13.52 -8.45 -4.14
CA PRO A 74 -13.81 -8.68 -5.57
C PRO A 74 -13.91 -7.37 -6.36
N SER A 75 -14.32 -6.27 -5.73
CA SER A 75 -14.20 -4.92 -6.29
C SER A 75 -14.19 -3.86 -5.20
N LEU A 76 -13.38 -2.80 -5.39
CA LEU A 76 -13.51 -1.58 -4.60
C LEU A 76 -14.72 -0.79 -5.11
N PRO A 77 -15.59 -0.25 -4.25
CA PRO A 77 -16.68 0.61 -4.69
C PRO A 77 -16.15 1.81 -5.47
N TYR A 78 -16.92 2.32 -6.44
CA TYR A 78 -16.53 3.55 -7.13
C TYR A 78 -16.48 4.74 -6.16
N GLY A 79 -15.58 5.67 -6.46
CA GLY A 79 -15.43 6.92 -5.75
C GLY A 79 -13.99 7.28 -5.45
N ARG A 80 -13.84 8.34 -4.65
CA ARG A 80 -12.55 8.92 -4.29
C ARG A 80 -12.03 8.31 -2.98
N TYR A 81 -10.77 7.90 -2.99
CA TYR A 81 -10.08 7.29 -1.86
C TYR A 81 -8.83 8.08 -1.49
N LYS A 82 -8.53 8.11 -0.20
CA LYS A 82 -7.30 8.68 0.36
C LYS A 82 -6.64 7.58 1.18
N VAL A 83 -5.44 7.19 0.79
CA VAL A 83 -4.67 6.11 1.43
C VAL A 83 -3.49 6.73 2.16
N HIS A 84 -3.39 6.48 3.46
CA HIS A 84 -2.19 6.75 4.25
C HIS A 84 -1.40 5.46 4.39
N ILE A 85 -0.12 5.51 4.03
CA ILE A 85 0.79 4.38 4.05
C ILE A 85 1.91 4.70 5.02
N LEU A 86 1.97 3.96 6.11
CA LEU A 86 3.04 4.05 7.10
C LEU A 86 3.99 2.87 6.90
N VAL A 87 5.23 3.18 6.54
CA VAL A 87 6.31 2.20 6.37
C VAL A 87 7.32 2.40 7.49
N GLY A 88 7.65 1.30 8.16
CA GLY A 88 8.60 1.27 9.25
C GLY A 88 9.06 -0.15 9.51
N TYR A 89 10.11 -0.28 10.33
CA TYR A 89 10.64 -1.58 10.75
C TYR A 89 10.53 -1.72 12.27
N MET A 90 10.45 -2.96 12.74
CA MET A 90 10.60 -3.25 14.16
C MET A 90 12.08 -3.35 14.49
N LYS A 91 12.54 -2.59 15.48
CA LYS A 91 13.83 -2.84 16.10
C LYS A 91 13.79 -4.12 16.94
N PRO A 92 14.93 -4.76 17.21
CA PRO A 92 15.02 -5.86 18.18
C PRO A 92 14.42 -5.52 19.56
N SER A 93 14.41 -4.23 19.92
CA SER A 93 13.77 -3.70 21.14
C SER A 93 12.24 -3.60 21.09
N ARG A 94 11.58 -4.14 20.04
CA ARG A 94 10.14 -4.00 19.74
C ARG A 94 9.64 -2.57 19.53
N GLN A 95 10.50 -1.56 19.54
CA GLN A 95 10.11 -0.22 19.11
C GLN A 95 9.97 -0.18 17.59
N LYS A 96 8.81 0.30 17.12
CA LYS A 96 8.59 0.60 15.70
C LYS A 96 9.29 1.91 15.37
N GLU A 97 10.23 1.87 14.44
CA GLU A 97 10.78 3.09 13.84
C GLU A 97 10.06 3.37 12.52
N LEU A 98 9.42 4.53 12.44
CA LEU A 98 8.78 5.00 11.22
C LEU A 98 9.87 5.49 10.24
N ARG A 99 9.86 4.97 9.02
CA ARG A 99 10.79 5.36 7.95
C ARG A 99 10.13 6.23 6.90
N ALA A 100 8.88 5.96 6.56
CA ALA A 100 8.15 6.75 5.58
C ALA A 100 6.67 6.86 5.93
N CYS A 101 6.09 8.01 5.58
CA CYS A 101 4.66 8.27 5.63
C CYS A 101 4.27 8.82 4.26
N LEU A 102 3.49 8.04 3.50
CA LEU A 102 3.00 8.42 2.19
C LEU A 102 1.50 8.67 2.26
N LYS A 103 1.04 9.65 1.50
CA LYS A 103 -0.37 9.95 1.34
C LYS A 103 -0.69 9.96 -0.15
N VAL A 104 -1.62 9.10 -0.55
CA VAL A 104 -2.07 8.96 -1.94
C VAL A 104 -3.56 9.26 -2.00
N ILE A 105 -4.00 10.00 -3.02
CA ILE A 105 -5.41 10.19 -3.34
C ILE A 105 -5.65 9.60 -4.71
N ALA A 106 -6.65 8.73 -4.84
CA ALA A 106 -6.97 8.04 -6.08
C ALA A 106 -8.49 7.96 -6.28
N ASP A 107 -8.92 8.03 -7.54
CA ASP A 107 -10.31 7.89 -7.94
C ASP A 107 -10.50 6.50 -8.57
N VAL A 108 -11.45 5.71 -8.03
CA VAL A 108 -11.88 4.43 -8.61
C VAL A 108 -13.10 4.70 -9.49
N VAL A 109 -12.91 4.60 -10.80
CA VAL A 109 -13.93 4.91 -11.81
C VAL A 109 -14.45 3.63 -12.49
N PRO A 110 -15.68 3.63 -13.03
CA PRO A 110 -16.14 2.58 -13.93
C PRO A 110 -15.21 2.46 -15.14
N LYS A 111 -15.01 1.23 -15.64
CA LYS A 111 -14.35 1.00 -16.93
C LYS A 111 -15.26 1.35 -18.09
#